data_AF-A0A5L4DFZ9-F1
#
_entry.id   AF-A0A5L4DFZ9-F1
#
_cell.length_a   1.000
_cell.length_b   1.000
_cell.length_c   1.000
_cell.angle_alpha   90.00
_cell.angle_beta   90.00
_cell.angle_gamma   90.00
#
_symmetry.space_group_name_H-M   'P 1'
#
loop_
_entity.id
_entity.type
_entity.pdbx_description
1 polymer ?
#
loop_
_entity_poly.entity_id
_entity_poly.type
_entity_poly.pdbx_seq_one_letter_code
_entity_poly.pdbx_strand_id
1 'polypeptide(L)'
;MTLEQFVKENITAFNAKPRGFKNSLFNEMQIKDYLKKRFREKCENEAFKEKILKDFANLSYQKSKIIDLANQETLYKNDLLHFLERQIFLDIFKGLDLEQLKDKSLAYIKQNTDELQFKFIQSKLSKILEKALFLASMDGFSANLLQINSGVMISNAGDSAEFLFVARAILAGFNASSVDVRSSRYDAIVDYNGTLLRIQIKGITGGLISFKDRDRGGQGIDYKHQSNQGKRITSKDCDIYAAVDKQVGICYLIPMSFADSLNDKECEKVRLEQISLYKENWDIIKLFAAKKLP
;
A
#
# COMPACT_ATOMS: atom_id res chain seq x y z
N MET A 1 11.23 -6.16 37.08
CA MET A 1 11.91 -5.70 35.85
C MET A 1 10.96 -4.79 35.08
N THR A 2 11.41 -3.60 34.68
CA THR A 2 10.59 -2.67 33.87
C THR A 2 10.57 -3.09 32.39
N LEU A 3 9.61 -2.58 31.62
CA LEU A 3 9.55 -2.85 30.17
C LEU A 3 10.82 -2.36 29.45
N GLU A 4 11.37 -1.22 29.85
CA GLU A 4 12.63 -0.70 29.32
C GLU A 4 13.81 -1.64 29.57
N GLN A 5 13.98 -2.11 30.81
CA GLN A 5 15.05 -3.06 31.16
C GLN A 5 14.91 -4.34 30.35
N PHE A 6 13.69 -4.89 30.30
CA PHE A 6 13.40 -6.09 29.53
C PHE A 6 13.74 -5.92 28.05
N VAL A 7 13.34 -4.81 27.43
CA VAL A 7 13.61 -4.54 26.01
C VAL A 7 15.10 -4.40 25.76
N LYS A 8 15.85 -3.68 26.61
CA LYS A 8 17.30 -3.54 26.49
C LYS A 8 18.02 -4.90 26.51
N GLU A 9 17.62 -5.79 27.40
CA GLU A 9 18.20 -7.13 27.53
C GLU A 9 17.84 -8.06 26.36
N ASN A 10 16.70 -7.84 25.71
CA ASN A 10 16.11 -8.79 24.75
C ASN A 10 16.02 -8.27 23.31
N ILE A 11 16.47 -7.05 23.02
CA ILE A 11 16.25 -6.42 21.70
C ILE A 11 16.81 -7.25 20.54
N THR A 12 17.99 -7.84 20.71
CA THR A 12 18.62 -8.70 19.69
C THR A 12 17.75 -9.91 19.36
N ALA A 13 17.24 -10.60 20.38
CA ALA A 13 16.36 -11.75 20.21
C ALA A 13 15.01 -11.35 19.61
N PHE A 14 14.46 -10.22 20.05
CA PHE A 14 13.21 -9.67 19.52
C PHE A 14 13.34 -9.33 18.03
N ASN A 15 14.38 -8.59 17.64
CA ASN A 15 14.61 -8.20 16.25
C ASN A 15 14.93 -9.40 15.35
N ALA A 16 15.53 -10.47 15.88
CA ALA A 16 15.71 -11.71 15.13
C ALA A 16 14.37 -12.35 14.73
N LYS A 17 13.40 -12.40 15.66
CA LYS A 17 12.09 -13.04 15.41
C LYS A 17 10.92 -12.32 16.13
N PRO A 18 10.43 -11.19 15.60
CA PRO A 18 9.38 -10.41 16.28
C PRO A 18 8.05 -11.17 16.40
N ARG A 19 7.58 -11.74 15.28
CA ARG A 19 6.37 -12.59 15.23
C ARG A 19 6.72 -13.97 15.79
N GLY A 20 6.56 -14.15 17.09
CA GLY A 20 6.90 -15.38 17.79
C GLY A 20 8.00 -15.24 18.85
N PHE A 21 8.37 -14.01 19.22
CA PHE A 21 9.15 -13.76 20.42
C PHE A 21 8.30 -14.13 21.65
N LYS A 22 8.60 -15.29 22.26
CA LYS A 22 7.87 -15.80 23.42
C LYS A 22 8.53 -15.31 24.70
N ASN A 23 7.74 -14.70 25.58
CA ASN A 23 8.13 -14.38 26.95
C ASN A 23 6.89 -14.34 27.85
N SER A 24 7.08 -14.37 29.16
CA SER A 24 6.00 -14.39 30.17
C SER A 24 5.67 -13.03 30.78
N LEU A 25 6.43 -11.98 30.46
CA LEU A 25 6.38 -10.70 31.17
C LEU A 25 5.63 -9.61 30.40
N PHE A 26 5.83 -9.54 29.08
CA PHE A 26 5.26 -8.51 28.21
C PHE A 26 4.84 -9.13 26.88
N ASN A 27 3.65 -8.78 26.39
CA ASN A 27 3.22 -9.27 25.09
C ASN A 27 3.91 -8.50 23.94
N GLU A 28 3.83 -9.05 22.72
CA GLU A 28 4.45 -8.48 21.52
C GLU A 28 4.00 -7.03 21.24
N MET A 29 2.73 -6.71 21.51
CA MET A 29 2.17 -5.37 21.27
C MET A 29 2.76 -4.34 22.22
N GLN A 30 2.89 -4.67 23.51
CA GLN A 30 3.51 -3.79 24.52
C GLN A 30 4.96 -3.46 24.15
N ILE A 31 5.73 -4.47 23.72
CA ILE A 31 7.13 -4.28 23.29
C ILE A 31 7.20 -3.37 22.07
N LYS A 32 6.34 -3.61 21.06
CA LYS A 32 6.30 -2.79 19.83
C LYS A 32 5.87 -1.36 20.10
N ASP A 33 4.88 -1.12 20.94
CA ASP A 33 4.42 0.22 21.28
C ASP A 33 5.50 1.01 22.01
N TYR A 34 6.23 0.37 22.94
CA TYR A 34 7.40 0.97 23.59
C TYR A 34 8.50 1.32 22.59
N LEU A 35 8.89 0.38 21.72
CA LEU A 35 9.93 0.61 20.72
C LEU A 35 9.54 1.70 19.72
N LYS A 36 8.27 1.77 19.31
CA LYS A 36 7.74 2.82 18.42
C LYS A 36 7.78 4.20 19.08
N LYS A 37 7.41 4.30 20.36
CA LYS A 37 7.52 5.55 21.13
C LYS A 37 8.97 6.00 21.22
N ARG A 38 9.87 5.08 21.60
CA ARG A 38 11.30 5.35 21.68
C ARG A 38 11.88 5.80 20.34
N PHE A 39 11.47 5.15 19.25
CA PHE A 39 11.90 5.52 17.90
C PHE A 39 11.49 6.96 17.55
N ARG A 40 10.25 7.36 17.88
CA ARG A 40 9.77 8.73 17.70
C ARG A 40 10.61 9.74 18.47
N GLU A 41 10.80 9.52 19.76
CA GLU A 41 11.61 10.40 20.64
C GLU A 41 13.03 10.58 20.11
N LYS A 42 13.64 9.50 19.60
CA LYS A 42 14.97 9.55 18.96
C LYS A 42 14.95 10.36 17.67
N CYS A 43 13.92 10.24 16.84
CA CYS A 43 13.79 10.95 15.57
C CYS A 43 13.47 12.44 15.69
N GLU A 44 13.05 12.91 16.87
CA GLU A 44 12.94 14.35 17.17
C GLU A 44 14.31 15.04 17.23
N ASN A 45 15.39 14.27 17.40
CA ASN A 45 16.75 14.77 17.39
C ASN A 45 17.37 14.67 15.98
N GLU A 46 17.65 15.81 15.35
CA GLU A 46 18.31 15.87 14.03
C GLU A 46 19.68 15.18 14.02
N ALA A 47 20.50 15.37 15.05
CA ALA A 47 21.83 14.76 15.13
C ALA A 47 21.75 13.22 15.17
N PHE A 48 20.69 12.67 15.77
CA PHE A 48 20.45 11.22 15.72
C PHE A 48 20.13 10.75 14.30
N LYS A 49 19.28 11.48 13.58
CA LYS A 49 18.91 11.17 12.20
C LYS A 49 20.12 11.24 11.26
N GLU A 50 20.93 12.27 11.38
CA GLU A 50 22.18 12.41 10.62
C GLU A 50 23.17 11.28 10.94
N LYS A 51 23.36 10.97 12.23
CA LYS A 51 24.23 9.88 12.68
C LYS A 51 23.78 8.54 12.08
N ILE A 52 22.51 8.17 12.20
CA ILE A 52 22.04 6.85 11.77
C ILE A 52 22.12 6.68 10.24
N LEU A 53 21.89 7.76 9.48
CA LEU A 53 22.07 7.76 8.03
C LEU A 53 23.55 7.58 7.65
N LYS A 54 24.46 8.28 8.34
CA LYS A 54 25.91 8.14 8.16
C LYS A 54 26.41 6.75 8.54
N ASP A 55 25.95 6.21 9.66
CA ASP A 55 26.28 4.86 10.12
C ASP A 55 25.82 3.81 9.08
N PHE A 56 24.63 3.97 8.51
CA PHE A 56 24.15 3.07 7.46
C PHE A 56 24.91 3.22 6.13
N ALA A 57 25.32 4.44 5.77
CA ALA A 57 26.19 4.69 4.63
C ALA A 57 27.57 4.03 4.79
N ASN A 58 28.17 4.07 5.99
CA ASN A 58 29.42 3.38 6.29
C ASN A 58 29.30 1.85 6.17
N LEU A 59 28.09 1.31 6.32
CA LEU A 59 27.77 -0.09 6.09
C LEU A 59 27.40 -0.37 4.62
N SER A 60 27.70 0.55 3.70
CA SER A 60 27.43 0.45 2.27
C SER A 60 25.96 0.14 1.95
N TYR A 61 25.04 0.67 2.76
CA TYR A 61 23.60 0.47 2.59
C TYR A 61 23.14 -1.01 2.60
N GLN A 62 23.89 -1.90 3.25
CA GLN A 62 23.55 -3.32 3.32
C GLN A 62 22.32 -3.54 4.21
N LYS A 63 21.16 -3.87 3.61
CA LYS A 63 19.90 -4.13 4.36
C LYS A 63 20.04 -5.17 5.48
N SER A 64 20.90 -6.18 5.27
CA SER A 64 21.17 -7.21 6.28
C SER A 64 21.79 -6.65 7.57
N LYS A 65 22.46 -5.49 7.51
CA LYS A 65 23.12 -4.83 8.65
C LYS A 65 22.22 -3.88 9.43
N ILE A 66 21.01 -3.61 8.96
CA ILE A 66 20.04 -2.75 9.68
C ILE A 66 19.69 -3.34 11.05
N ILE A 67 19.69 -4.67 11.18
CA ILE A 67 19.45 -5.32 12.46
C ILE A 67 20.52 -4.96 13.50
N ASP A 68 21.79 -4.84 13.08
CA ASP A 68 22.90 -4.50 13.96
C ASP A 68 22.75 -3.06 14.47
N LEU A 69 22.46 -2.11 13.58
CA LEU A 69 22.16 -0.71 13.92
C LEU A 69 20.95 -0.60 14.86
N ALA A 70 19.88 -1.32 14.55
CA ALA A 70 18.66 -1.32 15.36
C ALA A 70 18.93 -1.86 16.76
N ASN A 71 19.71 -2.93 16.89
CA ASN A 71 20.07 -3.50 18.19
C ASN A 71 20.93 -2.53 19.01
N GLN A 72 21.93 -1.89 18.39
CA GLN A 72 22.81 -0.91 19.05
C GLN A 72 22.03 0.28 19.65
N GLU A 73 21.04 0.80 18.93
CA GLU A 73 20.22 1.93 19.39
C GLU A 73 18.99 1.51 20.22
N THR A 74 18.80 0.20 20.42
CA THR A 74 17.61 -0.39 21.06
C THR A 74 16.31 0.04 20.35
N LEU A 75 16.23 -0.23 19.05
CA LEU A 75 15.12 0.13 18.17
C LEU A 75 14.53 -1.11 17.50
N TYR A 76 13.27 -1.01 17.09
CA TYR A 76 12.66 -2.04 16.26
C TYR A 76 13.21 -1.96 14.84
N LYS A 77 13.77 -3.05 14.32
CA LYS A 77 14.46 -3.07 13.02
C LYS A 77 13.59 -2.60 11.85
N ASN A 78 12.28 -2.89 11.88
CA ASN A 78 11.39 -2.54 10.77
C ASN A 78 11.08 -1.04 10.75
N ASP A 79 10.94 -0.41 11.92
CA ASP A 79 10.73 1.04 12.00
C ASP A 79 11.98 1.78 11.48
N LEU A 80 13.17 1.31 11.86
CA LEU A 80 14.44 1.84 11.34
C LEU A 80 14.58 1.62 9.83
N LEU A 81 14.26 0.43 9.32
CA LEU A 81 14.27 0.13 7.88
C LEU A 81 13.40 1.12 7.10
N HIS A 82 12.14 1.30 7.51
CA HIS A 82 11.21 2.20 6.83
C HIS A 82 11.68 3.65 6.86
N PHE A 83 12.27 4.09 7.97
CA PHE A 83 12.86 5.42 8.07
C PHE A 83 14.05 5.60 7.12
N LEU A 84 14.99 4.65 7.10
CA LEU A 84 16.17 4.72 6.22
C LEU A 84 15.75 4.71 4.75
N GLU A 85 14.84 3.82 4.35
CA GLU A 85 14.30 3.77 2.97
C GLU A 85 13.68 5.11 2.58
N ARG A 86 12.85 5.69 3.46
CA ARG A 86 12.18 6.96 3.19
C ARG A 86 13.17 8.13 3.08
N GLN A 87 14.13 8.24 3.98
CA GLN A 87 15.10 9.33 3.95
C GLN A 87 16.02 9.24 2.75
N ILE A 88 16.55 8.05 2.46
CA ILE A 88 17.40 7.83 1.27
C ILE A 88 16.62 8.16 0.00
N PHE A 89 15.35 7.75 -0.08
CA PHE A 89 14.49 8.09 -1.22
C PHE A 89 14.40 9.62 -1.40
N LEU A 90 14.09 10.34 -0.33
CA LEU A 90 13.96 11.80 -0.37
C LEU A 90 15.29 12.49 -0.73
N ASP A 91 16.41 12.02 -0.17
CA ASP A 91 17.73 12.57 -0.43
C ASP A 91 18.15 12.38 -1.90
N ILE A 92 17.86 11.21 -2.49
CA ILE A 92 18.08 10.96 -3.92
C ILE A 92 17.31 11.98 -4.76
N PHE A 93 16.02 12.15 -4.51
CA PHE A 93 15.18 13.04 -5.31
C PHE A 93 15.45 14.53 -5.09
N LYS A 94 15.92 14.92 -3.89
CA LYS A 94 16.36 16.30 -3.61
C LYS A 94 17.55 16.73 -4.47
N GLY A 95 18.40 15.77 -4.87
CA GLY A 95 19.53 16.02 -5.75
C GLY A 95 19.21 16.02 -7.26
N LEU A 96 17.96 15.72 -7.65
CA LEU A 96 17.58 15.60 -9.06
C LEU A 96 16.91 16.88 -9.58
N ASP A 97 17.25 17.24 -10.81
CA ASP A 97 16.52 18.23 -11.59
C ASP A 97 15.33 17.56 -12.29
N LEU A 98 14.12 17.74 -11.72
CA LEU A 98 12.89 17.17 -12.25
C LEU A 98 12.50 17.74 -13.62
N GLU A 99 12.87 18.99 -13.92
CA GLU A 99 12.62 19.60 -15.22
C GLU A 99 13.50 18.93 -16.28
N GLN A 100 14.78 18.72 -15.98
CA GLN A 100 15.66 17.97 -16.88
C GLN A 100 15.17 16.53 -17.10
N LEU A 101 14.65 15.86 -16.07
CA LEU A 101 14.10 14.51 -16.19
C LEU A 101 12.82 14.49 -17.06
N LYS A 102 11.96 15.50 -16.92
CA LYS A 102 10.79 15.70 -17.79
C LYS A 102 11.21 15.88 -19.25
N ASP A 103 12.20 16.72 -19.52
CA ASP A 103 12.67 16.99 -20.88
C ASP A 103 13.29 15.75 -21.53
N LYS A 104 14.10 14.99 -20.78
CA LYS A 104 14.63 13.70 -21.22
C LYS A 104 13.52 12.70 -21.55
N SER A 105 12.47 12.67 -20.74
CA SER A 105 11.30 11.80 -20.96
C SER A 105 10.53 12.20 -22.23
N LEU A 106 10.30 13.50 -22.44
CA LEU A 106 9.65 14.03 -23.64
C LEU A 106 10.48 13.75 -24.90
N ALA A 107 11.80 13.93 -24.83
CA ALA A 107 12.72 13.64 -25.94
C ALA A 107 12.69 12.15 -26.32
N TYR A 108 12.74 11.25 -25.33
CA TYR A 108 12.63 9.82 -25.57
C TYR A 108 11.29 9.45 -26.23
N ILE A 109 10.17 9.97 -25.73
CA ILE A 109 8.85 9.70 -26.32
C ILE A 109 8.80 10.19 -27.77
N LYS A 110 9.26 11.41 -28.05
CA LYS A 110 9.32 11.97 -29.41
C LYS A 110 10.11 11.09 -30.39
N GLN A 111 11.20 10.47 -29.93
CA GLN A 111 12.03 9.59 -30.77
C GLN A 111 11.37 8.25 -31.11
N ASN A 112 10.37 7.83 -30.32
CA ASN A 112 9.72 6.52 -30.42
C ASN A 112 8.27 6.62 -30.90
N THR A 113 7.81 7.78 -31.36
CA THR A 113 6.45 8.01 -31.83
C THR A 113 6.43 8.86 -33.10
N ASP A 114 5.26 8.93 -33.74
CA ASP A 114 5.05 9.82 -34.88
C ASP A 114 5.19 11.31 -34.45
N GLU A 115 5.87 12.10 -35.27
CA GLU A 115 6.18 13.50 -34.94
C GLU A 115 4.92 14.38 -34.87
N LEU A 116 3.95 14.17 -35.77
CA LEU A 116 2.73 14.96 -35.81
C LEU A 116 1.83 14.63 -34.61
N GLN A 117 1.69 13.33 -34.30
CA GLN A 117 0.98 12.87 -33.10
C GLN A 117 1.64 13.40 -31.81
N PHE A 118 2.97 13.36 -31.73
CA PHE A 118 3.71 13.90 -30.59
C PHE A 118 3.45 15.40 -30.42
N LYS A 119 3.63 16.19 -31.49
CA LYS A 119 3.39 17.64 -31.45
C LYS A 119 1.96 17.97 -31.00
N PHE A 120 0.98 17.18 -31.44
CA PHE A 120 -0.42 17.34 -31.06
C PHE A 120 -0.64 17.19 -29.54
N ILE A 121 0.04 16.24 -28.88
CA ILE A 121 -0.15 15.97 -27.44
C ILE A 121 0.93 16.57 -26.53
N GLN A 122 2.01 17.15 -27.07
CA GLN A 122 3.22 17.51 -26.32
C GLN A 122 2.93 18.36 -25.08
N SER A 123 2.12 19.40 -25.21
CA SER A 123 1.78 20.30 -24.09
C SER A 123 1.01 19.57 -22.98
N LYS A 124 0.06 18.71 -23.36
CA LYS A 124 -0.71 17.90 -22.41
C LYS A 124 0.20 16.88 -21.71
N LEU A 125 1.05 16.21 -22.46
CA LEU A 125 1.99 15.21 -21.94
C LEU A 125 2.99 15.85 -20.96
N SER A 126 3.57 16.99 -21.31
CA SER A 126 4.51 17.73 -20.47
C SER A 126 3.90 18.06 -19.10
N LYS A 127 2.67 18.61 -19.07
CA LYS A 127 1.95 18.93 -17.83
C LYS A 127 1.63 17.70 -16.97
N ILE A 128 1.38 16.55 -17.59
CA ILE A 128 1.12 15.30 -16.87
C ILE A 128 2.43 14.75 -16.28
N LEU A 129 3.52 14.76 -17.06
CA LEU A 129 4.83 14.31 -16.59
C LEU A 129 5.33 15.14 -15.42
N GLU A 130 5.19 16.46 -15.46
CA GLU A 130 5.54 17.35 -14.35
C GLU A 130 4.88 16.92 -13.03
N LYS A 131 3.56 16.70 -13.06
CA LYS A 131 2.79 16.26 -11.88
C LYS A 131 3.16 14.84 -11.43
N ALA A 132 3.36 13.94 -12.38
CA ALA A 132 3.72 12.56 -12.09
C ALA A 132 5.13 12.46 -11.49
N LEU A 133 6.09 13.22 -12.01
CA LEU A 133 7.45 13.29 -11.48
C LEU A 133 7.49 13.96 -10.11
N PHE A 134 6.68 15.00 -9.89
CA PHE A 134 6.51 15.57 -8.55
C PHE A 134 5.99 14.52 -7.56
N LEU A 135 4.90 13.82 -7.91
CA LEU A 135 4.34 12.76 -7.05
C LEU A 135 5.36 11.62 -6.81
N ALA A 136 6.11 11.22 -7.84
CA ALA A 136 7.18 10.24 -7.70
C ALA A 136 8.27 10.75 -6.75
N SER A 137 8.69 12.01 -6.86
CA SER A 137 9.75 12.60 -6.03
C SER A 137 9.43 12.64 -4.53
N MET A 138 8.15 12.60 -4.18
CA MET A 138 7.70 12.58 -2.80
C MET A 138 7.36 11.18 -2.27
N ASP A 139 7.67 10.09 -3.00
CA ASP A 139 7.33 8.68 -2.69
C ASP A 139 5.81 8.42 -2.71
N GLY A 140 5.09 9.14 -3.57
CA GLY A 140 3.64 9.07 -3.65
C GLY A 140 2.93 9.83 -2.53
N PHE A 141 1.70 9.43 -2.21
CA PHE A 141 0.90 10.07 -1.17
C PHE A 141 1.55 9.91 0.21
N SER A 142 1.62 11.01 0.96
CA SER A 142 2.09 11.02 2.34
C SER A 142 1.25 10.10 3.22
N ALA A 143 1.90 9.25 4.02
CA ALA A 143 1.24 8.31 4.92
C ALA A 143 1.59 8.58 6.39
N ASN A 144 0.58 8.49 7.27
CA ASN A 144 0.72 8.51 8.73
C ASN A 144 1.56 9.68 9.31
N LEU A 145 1.36 10.91 8.82
CA LEU A 145 2.10 12.10 9.27
C LEU A 145 1.97 12.34 10.78
N LEU A 146 0.78 12.06 11.35
CA LEU A 146 0.50 12.18 12.78
C LEU A 146 0.95 10.96 13.61
N GLN A 147 1.55 9.97 12.95
CA GLN A 147 2.08 8.75 13.56
C GLN A 147 1.09 8.04 14.51
N ILE A 148 -0.19 7.98 14.13
CA ILE A 148 -1.24 7.38 14.95
C ILE A 148 -1.02 5.85 15.09
N ASN A 149 -1.81 5.22 15.96
CA ASN A 149 -1.70 3.79 16.25
C ASN A 149 -1.87 2.94 14.97
N SER A 150 -1.14 1.83 14.86
CA SER A 150 -1.12 0.98 13.67
C SER A 150 -2.49 0.37 13.35
N GLY A 151 -3.29 0.00 14.35
CA GLY A 151 -4.64 -0.52 14.14
C GLY A 151 -5.56 0.52 13.50
N VAL A 152 -5.54 1.75 14.02
CA VAL A 152 -6.29 2.89 13.47
C VAL A 152 -5.82 3.22 12.06
N MET A 153 -4.50 3.24 11.82
CA MET A 153 -3.96 3.47 10.47
C MET A 153 -4.38 2.40 9.46
N ILE A 154 -4.45 1.13 9.86
CA ILE A 154 -4.90 0.05 8.97
C ILE A 154 -6.37 0.26 8.60
N SER A 155 -7.21 0.64 9.55
CA SER A 155 -8.62 0.96 9.29
C SER A 155 -8.74 2.16 8.34
N ASN A 156 -8.12 3.29 8.68
CA ASN A 156 -8.15 4.51 7.86
C ASN A 156 -7.61 4.28 6.45
N ALA A 157 -6.60 3.41 6.29
CA ALA A 157 -6.05 3.07 4.98
C ALA A 157 -7.00 2.21 4.13
N GLY A 158 -7.89 1.43 4.77
CA GLY A 158 -8.99 0.74 4.11
C GLY A 158 -10.00 1.76 3.58
N ASP A 159 -10.49 2.63 4.46
CA ASP A 159 -11.46 3.68 4.12
C ASP A 159 -10.90 4.63 3.04
N SER A 160 -9.62 4.99 3.12
CA SER A 160 -8.96 5.82 2.10
C SER A 160 -8.95 5.16 0.72
N ALA A 161 -8.75 3.85 0.65
CA ALA A 161 -8.78 3.12 -0.61
C ALA A 161 -10.19 3.10 -1.22
N GLU A 162 -11.20 2.94 -0.37
CA GLU A 162 -12.62 3.02 -0.77
C GLU A 162 -12.95 4.40 -1.33
N PHE A 163 -12.61 5.47 -0.60
CA PHE A 163 -12.86 6.84 -1.05
C PHE A 163 -12.10 7.20 -2.32
N LEU A 164 -10.84 6.75 -2.45
CA LEU A 164 -10.08 6.93 -3.68
C LEU A 164 -10.78 6.25 -4.86
N PHE A 165 -11.23 5.01 -4.71
CA PHE A 165 -11.94 4.32 -5.79
C PHE A 165 -13.25 5.04 -6.16
N VAL A 166 -14.09 5.38 -5.18
CA VAL A 166 -15.37 6.05 -5.43
C VAL A 166 -15.16 7.39 -6.13
N ALA A 167 -14.20 8.21 -5.66
CA ALA A 167 -13.86 9.46 -6.32
C ALA A 167 -13.36 9.25 -7.76
N ARG A 168 -12.58 8.20 -8.01
CA ARG A 168 -12.08 7.85 -9.35
C ARG A 168 -13.18 7.35 -10.27
N ALA A 169 -14.12 6.54 -9.77
CA ALA A 169 -15.28 6.10 -10.53
C ALA A 169 -16.17 7.29 -10.94
N ILE A 170 -16.41 8.23 -10.02
CA ILE A 170 -17.14 9.47 -10.30
C ILE A 170 -16.41 10.33 -11.34
N LEU A 171 -15.10 10.53 -11.21
CA LEU A 171 -14.29 11.26 -12.19
C LEU A 171 -14.27 10.57 -13.57
N ALA A 172 -14.38 9.24 -13.62
CA ALA A 172 -14.51 8.48 -14.85
C ALA A 172 -15.93 8.55 -15.46
N GLY A 173 -16.87 9.23 -14.80
CA GLY A 173 -18.22 9.49 -15.30
C GLY A 173 -19.28 8.51 -14.83
N PHE A 174 -18.99 7.65 -13.85
CA PHE A 174 -19.97 6.71 -13.29
C PHE A 174 -20.66 7.28 -12.06
N ASN A 175 -21.93 6.94 -11.88
CA ASN A 175 -22.59 7.13 -10.59
C ASN A 175 -22.07 6.06 -9.63
N ALA A 176 -21.45 6.47 -8.53
CA ALA A 176 -20.87 5.54 -7.56
C ALA A 176 -21.11 6.02 -6.12
N SER A 177 -21.27 5.06 -5.21
CA SER A 177 -21.42 5.34 -3.78
C SER A 177 -20.80 4.25 -2.92
N SER A 178 -20.27 4.65 -1.77
CA SER A 178 -19.92 3.77 -0.66
C SER A 178 -21.14 3.05 -0.10
N VAL A 179 -20.91 1.91 0.55
CA VAL A 179 -21.92 1.12 1.26
C VAL A 179 -21.69 1.23 2.76
N ASP A 180 -22.60 1.89 3.47
CA ASP A 180 -22.47 2.10 4.92
C ASP A 180 -22.64 0.81 5.75
N VAL A 181 -23.21 -0.23 5.15
CA VAL A 181 -23.50 -1.49 5.82
C VAL A 181 -22.22 -2.33 5.91
N ARG A 182 -21.54 -2.25 7.06
CA ARG A 182 -20.27 -2.95 7.34
C ARG A 182 -20.31 -4.48 7.27
N SER A 183 -21.51 -5.08 7.31
CA SER A 183 -21.68 -6.53 7.13
C SER A 183 -21.73 -6.96 5.66
N SER A 184 -21.79 -6.01 4.73
CA SER A 184 -21.75 -6.27 3.30
C SER A 184 -20.44 -6.96 2.89
N ARG A 185 -20.50 -7.70 1.78
CA ARG A 185 -19.37 -8.39 1.15
C ARG A 185 -18.77 -7.59 -0.01
N TYR A 186 -19.17 -6.32 -0.13
CA TYR A 186 -18.72 -5.34 -1.10
C TYR A 186 -18.79 -3.96 -0.45
N ASP A 187 -17.91 -3.05 -0.88
CA ASP A 187 -17.70 -1.75 -0.23
C ASP A 187 -18.36 -0.60 -1.00
N ALA A 188 -18.62 -0.77 -2.30
CA ALA A 188 -19.26 0.25 -3.13
C ALA A 188 -20.24 -0.33 -4.14
N ILE A 189 -21.16 0.51 -4.62
CA ILE A 189 -21.98 0.26 -5.81
C ILE A 189 -21.56 1.24 -6.90
N VAL A 190 -21.49 0.75 -8.14
CA VAL A 190 -21.33 1.56 -9.35
C VAL A 190 -22.51 1.28 -10.27
N ASP A 191 -23.19 2.33 -10.70
CA ASP A 191 -24.27 2.27 -11.69
C ASP A 191 -23.73 2.62 -13.08
N TYR A 192 -24.13 1.79 -14.05
CA TYR A 192 -23.99 2.08 -15.47
C TYR A 192 -25.30 1.75 -16.19
N ASN A 193 -25.96 2.77 -16.72
CA ASN A 193 -27.23 2.68 -17.45
C ASN A 193 -28.32 1.89 -16.69
N GLY A 194 -28.45 2.10 -15.39
CA GLY A 194 -29.45 1.45 -14.53
C GLY A 194 -29.04 0.05 -14.04
N THR A 195 -27.86 -0.44 -14.44
CA THR A 195 -27.32 -1.71 -13.95
C THR A 195 -26.37 -1.46 -12.79
N LEU A 196 -26.75 -1.95 -11.60
CA LEU A 196 -25.96 -1.84 -10.39
C LEU A 196 -24.90 -2.95 -10.31
N LEU A 197 -23.63 -2.55 -10.20
CA LEU A 197 -22.49 -3.42 -9.97
C LEU A 197 -21.98 -3.27 -8.54
N ARG A 198 -21.81 -4.40 -7.86
CA ARG A 198 -21.21 -4.51 -6.53
C ARG A 198 -19.70 -4.55 -6.66
N ILE A 199 -19.00 -3.67 -5.95
CA ILE A 199 -17.54 -3.56 -6.00
C ILE A 199 -16.96 -3.86 -4.63
N GLN A 200 -16.08 -4.86 -4.53
CA GLN A 200 -15.21 -5.02 -3.37
C GLN A 200 -13.90 -4.27 -3.62
N ILE A 201 -13.54 -3.35 -2.74
CA ILE A 201 -12.36 -2.52 -2.84
C ILE A 201 -11.33 -2.99 -1.81
N LYS A 202 -10.08 -3.16 -2.24
CA LYS A 202 -8.96 -3.45 -1.34
C LYS A 202 -7.78 -2.55 -1.66
N GLY A 203 -7.32 -1.82 -0.64
CA GLY A 203 -6.09 -1.06 -0.72
C GLY A 203 -4.87 -1.98 -0.76
N ILE A 204 -4.04 -1.83 -1.78
CA ILE A 204 -2.84 -2.64 -1.99
C ILE A 204 -1.58 -1.83 -1.69
N THR A 205 -0.49 -2.53 -1.42
CA THR A 205 0.85 -1.97 -1.22
C THR A 205 1.84 -2.98 -1.77
N GLY A 206 2.55 -2.63 -2.83
CA GLY A 206 3.40 -3.56 -3.59
C GLY A 206 2.69 -4.30 -4.73
N GLY A 207 3.32 -5.36 -5.23
CA GLY A 207 2.94 -6.04 -6.48
C GLY A 207 2.06 -7.29 -6.35
N LEU A 208 1.44 -7.54 -5.19
CA LEU A 208 0.63 -8.75 -4.94
C LEU A 208 -0.75 -8.40 -4.37
N ILE A 209 -1.76 -9.11 -4.84
CA ILE A 209 -3.13 -9.09 -4.31
C ILE A 209 -3.59 -10.48 -3.89
N SER A 210 -4.66 -10.51 -3.09
CA SER A 210 -5.34 -11.73 -2.66
C SER A 210 -6.85 -11.55 -2.81
N PHE A 211 -7.50 -12.54 -3.41
CA PHE A 211 -8.97 -12.68 -3.46
C PHE A 211 -9.50 -13.45 -2.24
N LYS A 212 -8.74 -13.47 -1.15
CA LYS A 212 -9.14 -14.03 0.14
C LYS A 212 -9.12 -12.93 1.18
N ASP A 213 -10.19 -12.86 1.98
CA ASP A 213 -10.20 -12.01 3.15
C ASP A 213 -9.09 -12.40 4.12
N ARG A 214 -8.69 -11.45 4.97
CA ARG A 214 -7.78 -11.77 6.06
C ARG A 214 -8.52 -12.56 7.13
N ASP A 215 -7.79 -13.46 7.78
CA ASP A 215 -8.27 -14.06 9.02
C ASP A 215 -8.56 -12.94 10.03
N ARG A 216 -9.71 -13.04 10.69
CA ARG A 216 -10.07 -12.14 11.78
C ARG A 216 -9.21 -12.49 12.99
N GLY A 217 -8.36 -11.54 13.38
CA GLY A 217 -7.50 -11.63 14.54
C GLY A 217 -7.72 -10.46 15.49
N GLY A 218 -7.40 -10.67 16.75
CA GLY A 218 -7.57 -9.69 17.83
C GLY A 218 -7.24 -10.34 19.17
N GLN A 219 -7.00 -9.54 20.21
CA GLN A 219 -6.75 -10.07 21.54
C GLN A 219 -7.99 -10.84 22.01
N GLY A 220 -7.85 -12.15 22.23
CA GLY A 220 -8.96 -13.04 22.61
C GLY A 220 -9.73 -13.69 21.45
N ILE A 221 -9.33 -13.48 20.18
CA ILE A 221 -9.94 -14.13 19.02
C ILE A 221 -9.12 -15.37 18.62
N ASP A 222 -9.74 -16.55 18.67
CA ASP A 222 -9.14 -17.76 18.11
C ASP A 222 -9.23 -17.75 16.59
N TYR A 223 -8.14 -17.40 15.92
CA TYR A 223 -8.01 -17.39 14.47
C TYR A 223 -8.14 -18.79 13.85
N LYS A 224 -8.07 -19.87 14.64
CA LYS A 224 -8.30 -21.24 14.16
C LYS A 224 -9.78 -21.57 14.04
N HIS A 225 -10.66 -20.80 14.69
CA HIS A 225 -12.10 -21.01 14.58
C HIS A 225 -12.57 -20.71 13.15
N GLN A 226 -13.41 -21.58 12.59
CA GLN A 226 -13.82 -21.53 11.17
C GLN A 226 -14.49 -20.20 10.78
N SER A 227 -15.22 -19.56 11.71
CA SER A 227 -15.83 -18.24 11.48
C SER A 227 -14.84 -17.08 11.39
N ASN A 228 -13.60 -17.30 11.85
CA ASN A 228 -12.53 -16.30 11.88
C ASN A 228 -11.54 -16.49 10.73
N GLN A 229 -11.64 -17.59 9.97
CA GLN A 229 -10.82 -17.81 8.79
C GLN A 229 -11.31 -16.91 7.63
N GLY A 230 -10.34 -16.33 6.94
CA GLY A 230 -10.55 -15.52 5.75
C GLY A 230 -11.23 -16.33 4.65
N LYS A 231 -12.36 -15.81 4.17
CA LYS A 231 -13.13 -16.44 3.10
C LYS A 231 -12.66 -15.95 1.75
N ARG A 232 -12.73 -16.83 0.75
CA ARG A 232 -12.56 -16.46 -0.65
C ARG A 232 -13.66 -15.48 -1.05
N ILE A 233 -13.28 -14.45 -1.80
CA ILE A 233 -14.17 -13.48 -2.43
C ILE A 233 -14.47 -14.01 -3.83
N THR A 234 -15.75 -14.10 -4.18
CA THR A 234 -16.23 -14.71 -5.44
C THR A 234 -17.28 -13.83 -6.12
N SER A 235 -17.72 -14.20 -7.32
CA SER A 235 -18.83 -13.50 -8.01
C SER A 235 -20.16 -13.47 -7.22
N LYS A 236 -20.31 -14.33 -6.21
CA LYS A 236 -21.44 -14.28 -5.27
C LYS A 236 -21.39 -13.06 -4.35
N ASP A 237 -20.18 -12.61 -3.99
CA ASP A 237 -19.94 -11.51 -3.06
C ASP A 237 -20.03 -10.14 -3.75
N CYS A 238 -19.33 -10.00 -4.88
CA CYS A 238 -19.25 -8.78 -5.67
C CYS A 238 -19.12 -9.11 -7.17
N ASP A 239 -19.29 -8.11 -8.03
CA ASP A 239 -19.17 -8.29 -9.48
C ASP A 239 -17.76 -7.95 -9.97
N ILE A 240 -17.14 -6.94 -9.35
CA ILE A 240 -15.78 -6.48 -9.63
C ILE A 240 -15.01 -6.36 -8.31
N TYR A 241 -13.76 -6.79 -8.32
CA TYR A 241 -12.78 -6.49 -7.30
C TYR A 241 -11.90 -5.33 -7.76
N ALA A 242 -11.88 -4.25 -6.98
CA ALA A 242 -11.04 -3.09 -7.22
C ALA A 242 -9.80 -3.14 -6.31
N ALA A 243 -8.63 -3.35 -6.90
CA ALA A 243 -7.36 -3.17 -6.20
C ALA A 243 -6.90 -1.72 -6.37
N VAL A 244 -6.75 -1.00 -5.25
CA VAL A 244 -6.38 0.43 -5.24
C VAL A 244 -4.97 0.58 -4.71
N ASP A 245 -4.06 1.04 -5.56
CA ASP A 245 -2.71 1.42 -5.15
C ASP A 245 -2.79 2.70 -4.32
N LYS A 246 -2.62 2.56 -3.00
CA LYS A 246 -2.73 3.69 -2.06
C LYS A 246 -1.56 4.67 -2.17
N GLN A 247 -0.48 4.31 -2.87
CA GLN A 247 0.68 5.19 -3.02
C GLN A 247 0.42 6.27 -4.08
N VAL A 248 -0.38 5.95 -5.12
CA VAL A 248 -0.59 6.85 -6.27
C VAL A 248 -2.03 6.94 -6.76
N GLY A 249 -2.95 6.20 -6.15
CA GLY A 249 -4.38 6.19 -6.47
C GLY A 249 -4.75 5.40 -7.73
N ILE A 250 -3.85 4.54 -8.24
CA ILE A 250 -4.11 3.72 -9.43
C ILE A 250 -5.09 2.61 -9.08
N CYS A 251 -6.09 2.40 -9.94
CA CYS A 251 -7.11 1.37 -9.77
C CYS A 251 -6.90 0.21 -10.76
N TYR A 252 -7.05 -1.03 -10.28
CA TYR A 252 -7.17 -2.23 -11.11
C TYR A 252 -8.59 -2.76 -10.96
N LEU A 253 -9.35 -2.80 -12.06
CA LEU A 253 -10.76 -3.21 -12.07
C LEU A 253 -10.87 -4.66 -12.56
N ILE A 254 -10.92 -5.60 -11.61
CA ILE A 254 -10.79 -7.03 -11.91
C ILE A 254 -12.18 -7.68 -11.85
N PRO A 255 -12.70 -8.22 -12.96
CA PRO A 255 -13.97 -8.90 -12.94
C PRO A 255 -13.89 -10.18 -12.11
N MET A 256 -14.93 -10.47 -11.32
CA MET A 256 -14.90 -11.66 -10.46
C MET A 256 -14.85 -12.98 -11.24
N SER A 257 -15.23 -13.00 -12.52
CA SER A 257 -15.00 -14.16 -13.38
C SER A 257 -13.53 -14.56 -13.50
N PHE A 258 -12.59 -13.60 -13.43
CA PHE A 258 -11.17 -13.90 -13.38
C PHE A 258 -10.79 -14.56 -12.04
N ALA A 259 -11.20 -13.95 -10.92
CA ALA A 259 -10.92 -14.48 -9.59
C ALA A 259 -11.52 -15.87 -9.38
N ASP A 260 -12.71 -16.14 -9.92
CA ASP A 260 -13.39 -17.44 -9.83
C ASP A 260 -12.68 -18.54 -10.64
N SER A 261 -11.94 -18.19 -11.70
CA SER A 261 -11.18 -19.16 -12.51
C SER A 261 -9.92 -19.69 -11.82
N LEU A 262 -9.45 -19.02 -10.76
CA LEU A 262 -8.24 -19.41 -10.04
C LEU A 262 -8.51 -20.56 -9.07
N ASN A 263 -7.51 -21.40 -8.81
CA ASN A 263 -7.58 -22.32 -7.68
C ASN A 263 -7.26 -21.62 -6.34
N ASP A 264 -7.44 -22.33 -5.23
CA ASP A 264 -7.28 -21.76 -3.89
C ASP A 264 -5.85 -21.29 -3.56
N LYS A 265 -4.82 -21.85 -4.19
CA LYS A 265 -3.44 -21.39 -4.01
C LYS A 265 -3.14 -20.16 -4.85
N GLU A 266 -3.67 -20.13 -6.06
CA GLU A 266 -3.47 -19.02 -7.00
C GLU A 266 -4.17 -17.75 -6.52
N CYS A 267 -5.37 -17.87 -5.94
CA CYS A 267 -6.16 -16.71 -5.51
C CYS A 267 -5.55 -15.95 -4.32
N GLU A 268 -4.61 -16.56 -3.57
CA GLU A 268 -3.95 -15.94 -2.42
C GLU A 268 -2.77 -15.02 -2.80
N LYS A 269 -2.18 -15.20 -3.98
CA LYS A 269 -0.97 -14.48 -4.41
C LYS A 269 -0.98 -14.19 -5.91
N VAL A 270 -1.87 -13.29 -6.31
CA VAL A 270 -1.94 -12.83 -7.70
C VAL A 270 -1.03 -11.62 -7.89
N ARG A 271 -0.17 -11.69 -8.90
CA ARG A 271 0.79 -10.64 -9.25
C ARG A 271 0.13 -9.55 -10.09
N LEU A 272 0.45 -8.28 -9.84
CA LEU A 272 -0.11 -7.16 -10.62
C LEU A 272 0.18 -7.27 -12.12
N GLU A 273 1.31 -7.88 -12.49
CA GLU A 273 1.68 -8.11 -13.89
C GLU A 273 0.67 -9.03 -14.61
N GLN A 274 0.12 -10.03 -13.90
CA GLN A 274 -0.89 -10.96 -14.43
C GLN A 274 -2.23 -10.28 -14.70
N ILE A 275 -2.49 -9.16 -14.02
CA ILE A 275 -3.75 -8.40 -14.09
C ILE A 275 -3.54 -7.01 -14.71
N SER A 276 -2.44 -6.82 -15.43
CA SER A 276 -2.07 -5.54 -16.06
C SER A 276 -3.12 -5.02 -17.03
N LEU A 277 -3.87 -5.90 -17.70
CA LEU A 277 -4.98 -5.53 -18.59
C LEU A 277 -6.16 -4.85 -17.88
N TYR A 278 -6.27 -5.01 -16.56
CA TYR A 278 -7.30 -4.42 -15.72
C TYR A 278 -6.89 -3.07 -15.11
N LYS A 279 -5.62 -2.66 -15.29
CA LYS A 279 -5.06 -1.42 -14.75
C LYS A 279 -5.67 -0.20 -15.45
N GLU A 280 -6.33 0.67 -14.69
CA GLU A 280 -7.04 1.87 -15.17
C GLU A 280 -8.05 1.58 -16.30
N ASN A 281 -8.48 0.33 -16.44
CA ASN A 281 -9.38 -0.09 -17.49
C ASN A 281 -10.84 0.02 -17.01
N TRP A 282 -11.36 1.25 -17.05
CA TRP A 282 -12.72 1.56 -16.62
C TRP A 282 -13.81 0.97 -17.53
N ASP A 283 -13.47 0.56 -18.75
CA ASP A 283 -14.42 -0.10 -19.67
C ASP A 283 -14.88 -1.46 -19.16
N ILE A 284 -14.17 -2.08 -18.20
CA ILE A 284 -14.60 -3.30 -17.50
C ILE A 284 -15.99 -3.13 -16.88
N ILE A 285 -16.31 -1.95 -16.33
CA ILE A 285 -17.63 -1.64 -15.77
C ILE A 285 -18.70 -1.78 -16.85
N LYS A 286 -18.48 -1.19 -18.03
CA LYS A 286 -19.42 -1.23 -19.15
C LYS A 286 -19.63 -2.66 -19.65
N LEU A 287 -18.52 -3.39 -19.82
CA LEU A 287 -18.52 -4.78 -20.27
C LEU A 287 -19.30 -5.69 -19.31
N PHE A 288 -19.17 -5.50 -18.01
CA PHE A 288 -19.87 -6.32 -17.02
C PHE A 288 -21.33 -5.92 -16.82
N ALA A 289 -21.64 -4.63 -16.88
CA ALA A 289 -23.02 -4.16 -16.87
C ALA A 289 -23.81 -4.75 -18.05
N ALA A 290 -23.22 -4.76 -19.26
CA ALA A 290 -23.86 -5.34 -20.44
C ALA A 290 -24.19 -6.83 -20.30
N LYS A 291 -23.38 -7.61 -19.56
CA LYS A 291 -23.64 -9.04 -19.30
C LYS A 291 -24.77 -9.30 -18.31
N LYS A 292 -25.16 -8.28 -17.52
CA LYS A 292 -26.24 -8.36 -16.55
C LYS A 292 -27.58 -7.86 -17.08
N LEU A 293 -27.57 -7.20 -18.23
CA LEU A 293 -28.81 -6.86 -18.91
C LEU A 293 -29.53 -8.17 -19.30
N PRO A 294 -30.84 -8.28 -19.02
CA PRO A 294 -31.63 -9.46 -19.32
C PRO A 294 -31.72 -9.75 -20.83
#